data_AF-A0A859CY38-F1
#
_entry.id   AF-A0A859CY38-F1
#
_cell.length_a   1.000
_cell.length_b   1.000
_cell.length_c   1.000
_cell.angle_alpha   90.00
_cell.angle_beta   90.00
_cell.angle_gamma   90.00
#
_symmetry.space_group_name_H-M   'P 1'
#
loop_
_entity.id
_entity.type
_entity.pdbx_description
1 polymer ?
#
loop_
_entity_poly.entity_id
_entity_poly.type
_entity_poly.pdbx_seq_one_letter_code
_entity_poly.pdbx_strand_id
1 'polypeptide(L)'
;MSRYLVPFSVLEQTIQAGQCADSPELLYYYLNLTEEYAERLDITDAVLLHQRVFNVLLDTVCDTNIAHHWRQTCLDKVYLPLSNLKRLIVTYQDARNYFKMEHSLRVLSYYFTSSFEQ
;
A
#
# COMPACT_ATOMS: atom_id res chain seq x y z
N MET A 1 5.83 -20.76 -11.99
CA MET A 1 4.62 -19.93 -11.88
C MET A 1 3.80 -20.38 -10.67
N SER A 2 3.60 -19.44 -9.74
CA SER A 2 2.51 -19.33 -8.75
C SER A 2 2.24 -20.50 -7.79
N ARG A 3 2.76 -20.44 -6.56
CA ARG A 3 2.29 -21.25 -5.41
C ARG A 3 2.26 -20.52 -4.06
N TYR A 4 2.11 -19.18 -4.05
CA TYR A 4 2.01 -18.41 -2.81
C TYR A 4 1.00 -17.26 -2.85
N LEU A 5 0.00 -17.30 -3.72
CA LEU A 5 -1.01 -16.22 -3.83
C LEU A 5 -1.94 -16.10 -2.61
N VAL A 6 -1.99 -17.13 -1.75
CA VAL A 6 -3.08 -17.31 -0.76
C VAL A 6 -2.96 -16.50 0.55
N PRO A 7 -1.77 -16.11 1.09
CA PRO A 7 -1.74 -15.35 2.35
C PRO A 7 -2.20 -13.90 2.20
N PHE A 8 -1.75 -13.22 1.14
CA PHE A 8 -1.96 -11.78 1.01
C PHE A 8 -3.35 -11.41 0.49
N SER A 9 -3.94 -12.22 -0.40
CA SER A 9 -5.22 -11.83 -1.04
C SER A 9 -6.38 -11.70 -0.06
N VAL A 10 -6.44 -12.53 0.98
CA VAL A 10 -7.50 -12.44 2.00
C VAL A 10 -7.31 -11.18 2.85
N LEU A 11 -6.08 -10.92 3.32
CA LEU A 11 -5.76 -9.73 4.10
C LEU A 11 -6.07 -8.45 3.32
N GLU A 12 -5.66 -8.41 2.05
CA GLU A 12 -5.92 -7.28 1.16
C GLU A 12 -7.42 -7.04 0.96
N GLN A 13 -8.21 -8.09 0.73
CA GLN A 13 -9.66 -7.97 0.60
C GLN A 13 -10.30 -7.45 1.89
N THR A 14 -9.84 -7.91 3.05
CA THR A 14 -10.34 -7.44 4.35
C THR A 14 -9.98 -5.97 4.59
N ILE A 15 -8.76 -5.56 4.23
CA ILE A 15 -8.32 -4.15 4.29
C ILE A 15 -9.15 -3.28 3.36
N GLN A 16 -9.30 -3.69 2.09
CA GLN A 16 -10.06 -2.96 1.06
C GLN A 16 -11.56 -2.93 1.33
N ALA A 17 -12.11 -3.92 2.03
CA ALA A 17 -13.51 -3.89 2.46
C ALA A 17 -13.74 -3.05 3.71
N GLY A 18 -12.68 -2.52 4.36
CA GLY A 18 -12.79 -1.75 5.60
C GLY A 18 -13.34 -2.56 6.78
N GLN A 19 -13.27 -3.89 6.73
CA GLN A 19 -13.90 -4.78 7.72
C GLN A 19 -13.25 -4.72 9.11
N CYS A 20 -12.03 -4.22 9.19
CA CYS A 20 -11.26 -4.10 10.44
C CYS A 20 -10.89 -2.63 10.74
N ALA A 21 -11.77 -1.70 10.38
CA ALA A 21 -11.57 -0.27 10.59
C ALA A 21 -11.21 0.08 12.05
N ASP A 22 -11.87 -0.59 13.01
CA ASP A 22 -11.64 -0.45 14.46
C ASP A 22 -10.45 -1.27 14.99
N SER A 23 -9.74 -2.00 14.12
CA SER A 23 -8.64 -2.89 14.49
C SER A 23 -7.44 -2.73 13.53
N PRO A 24 -6.68 -1.62 13.67
CA PRO A 24 -5.53 -1.31 12.82
C PRO A 24 -4.38 -2.30 12.93
N GLU A 25 -4.40 -3.18 13.92
CA GLU A 25 -3.45 -4.28 14.07
C GLU A 25 -3.41 -5.18 12.84
N LEU A 26 -4.54 -5.37 12.14
CA LEU A 26 -4.56 -6.16 10.90
C LEU A 26 -3.73 -5.51 9.79
N LEU A 27 -3.87 -4.19 9.61
CA LEU A 27 -3.08 -3.45 8.64
C LEU A 27 -1.60 -3.50 8.99
N TYR A 28 -1.25 -3.32 10.27
CA TYR A 28 0.15 -3.38 10.71
C TYR A 28 0.73 -4.78 10.53
N TYR A 29 -0.04 -5.81 10.85
CA TYR A 29 0.35 -7.20 10.59
C TYR A 29 0.60 -7.46 9.10
N TYR A 30 -0.31 -7.01 8.23
CA TYR A 30 -0.14 -7.13 6.77
C TYR A 30 1.14 -6.43 6.27
N LEU A 31 1.42 -5.23 6.77
CA LEU A 31 2.61 -4.47 6.39
C LEU A 31 3.91 -5.13 6.87
N ASN A 32 3.95 -5.58 8.12
CA ASN A 32 5.12 -6.29 8.66
C ASN A 32 5.36 -7.60 7.92
N LEU A 33 4.30 -8.39 7.68
CA LEU A 33 4.39 -9.63 6.92
C LEU A 33 4.89 -9.39 5.49
N THR A 34 4.46 -8.30 4.87
CA THR A 34 4.94 -7.89 3.54
C THR A 34 6.43 -7.60 3.55
N GLU A 35 6.91 -6.85 4.54
CA GLU A 35 8.34 -6.50 4.66
C GLU A 35 9.20 -7.74 4.91
N GLU A 36 8.83 -8.59 5.89
CA GLU A 36 9.53 -9.85 6.17
C GLU A 36 9.57 -10.79 4.94
N TYR A 37 8.51 -10.79 4.14
CA TYR A 37 8.45 -11.59 2.93
C TYR A 37 9.30 -10.98 1.80
N ALA A 38 9.26 -9.67 1.62
CA ALA A 38 10.04 -8.94 0.62
C ALA A 38 11.55 -9.15 0.80
N GLU A 39 12.04 -9.22 2.04
CA GLU A 39 13.45 -9.48 2.34
C GLU A 39 13.96 -10.84 1.83
N ARG A 40 13.05 -11.79 1.57
CA ARG A 40 13.38 -13.15 1.09
C ARG A 40 13.22 -13.29 -0.43
N LEU A 41 12.69 -12.27 -1.09
CA LEU A 41 12.47 -12.27 -2.54
C LEU A 41 13.67 -11.70 -3.28
N ASP A 42 13.73 -11.97 -4.58
CA ASP A 42 14.60 -11.19 -5.44
C ASP A 42 14.09 -9.75 -5.59
N ILE A 43 14.94 -8.86 -6.12
CA ILE A 43 14.61 -7.43 -6.26
C ILE A 43 13.35 -7.23 -7.10
N THR A 44 13.14 -8.04 -8.14
CA THR A 44 12.00 -7.86 -9.06
C THR A 44 10.69 -8.20 -8.36
N ASP A 45 10.65 -9.34 -7.68
CA ASP A 45 9.48 -9.80 -6.93
C ASP A 45 9.19 -8.89 -5.72
N ALA A 46 10.24 -8.41 -5.03
CA ALA A 46 10.09 -7.44 -3.94
C ALA A 46 9.49 -6.11 -4.44
N VAL A 47 9.92 -5.62 -5.60
CA VAL A 47 9.33 -4.43 -6.24
C VAL A 47 7.85 -4.66 -6.55
N LEU A 48 7.50 -5.79 -7.17
CA LEU A 48 6.10 -6.10 -7.50
C LEU A 48 5.22 -6.21 -6.24
N LEU A 49 5.75 -6.79 -5.17
CA LEU A 49 5.05 -6.90 -3.89
C LEU A 49 4.78 -5.53 -3.27
N HIS A 50 5.78 -4.66 -3.17
CA HIS A 50 5.56 -3.31 -2.62
C HIS A 50 4.66 -2.46 -3.52
N GLN A 51 4.69 -2.65 -4.84
CA GLN A 51 3.73 -2.00 -5.75
C GLN A 51 2.30 -2.44 -5.49
N ARG A 52 2.08 -3.74 -5.29
CA ARG A 52 0.76 -4.29 -4.93
C ARG A 52 0.26 -3.70 -3.62
N VAL A 53 1.10 -3.69 -2.58
CA VAL A 53 0.76 -3.13 -1.25
C VAL A 53 0.42 -1.65 -1.35
N PHE A 54 1.20 -0.87 -2.11
CA PHE A 54 0.88 0.53 -2.36
C PHE A 54 -0.51 0.71 -2.97
N ASN A 55 -0.85 -0.08 -4.01
CA ASN A 55 -2.14 0.02 -4.68
C ASN A 55 -3.29 -0.37 -3.74
N VAL A 56 -3.13 -1.44 -2.95
CA VAL A 56 -4.14 -1.85 -1.95
C VAL A 56 -4.48 -0.71 -1.00
N LEU A 57 -3.46 -0.04 -0.45
CA LEU A 57 -3.67 1.09 0.45
C LEU A 57 -4.28 2.28 -0.27
N LEU A 58 -3.78 2.62 -1.46
CA LEU A 58 -4.28 3.76 -2.22
C LEU A 58 -5.73 3.58 -2.66
N ASP A 59 -6.09 2.39 -3.13
CA ASP A 59 -7.47 2.04 -3.52
C ASP A 59 -8.40 2.13 -2.29
N THR A 60 -7.94 1.64 -1.13
CA THR A 60 -8.68 1.76 0.14
C THR A 60 -8.90 3.22 0.54
N VAL A 61 -7.88 4.07 0.40
CA VAL A 61 -7.99 5.52 0.68
C VAL A 61 -9.01 6.19 -0.26
N CYS A 62 -9.08 5.75 -1.52
CA CYS A 62 -9.96 6.33 -2.53
C CYS A 62 -11.42 5.90 -2.42
N ASP A 63 -11.74 4.81 -1.69
CA ASP A 63 -13.12 4.32 -1.58
C ASP A 63 -13.93 5.08 -0.52
N THR A 64 -14.81 5.96 -0.96
CA THR A 64 -15.66 6.77 -0.08
C THR A 64 -16.65 5.96 0.77
N ASN A 65 -16.89 4.69 0.46
CA ASN A 65 -17.76 3.81 1.26
C ASN A 65 -17.06 3.28 2.52
N ILE A 66 -15.73 3.40 2.60
CA ILE A 66 -14.94 2.95 3.73
C ILE A 66 -14.92 4.01 4.83
N ALA A 67 -14.95 3.53 6.07
CA ALA A 67 -14.87 4.36 7.27
C ALA A 67 -13.70 5.36 7.19
N HIS A 68 -13.98 6.62 7.50
CA HIS A 68 -13.04 7.73 7.36
C HIS A 68 -11.71 7.47 8.10
N HIS A 69 -11.77 7.05 9.37
CA HIS A 69 -10.57 6.79 10.17
C HIS A 69 -9.72 5.66 9.58
N TRP A 70 -10.33 4.67 8.93
CA TRP A 70 -9.60 3.60 8.24
C TRP A 70 -8.85 4.13 7.03
N ARG A 71 -9.51 4.95 6.20
CA ARG A 71 -8.87 5.62 5.08
C ARG A 71 -7.69 6.48 5.52
N GLN A 72 -7.86 7.25 6.59
CA GLN A 72 -6.76 8.04 7.15
C GLN A 72 -5.61 7.15 7.64
N THR A 73 -5.91 6.04 8.32
CA THR A 73 -4.89 5.09 8.77
C THR A 73 -4.12 4.49 7.58
N CYS A 74 -4.80 4.09 6.51
CA CYS A 74 -4.16 3.61 5.28
C CYS A 74 -3.30 4.69 4.62
N LEU A 75 -3.78 5.94 4.55
CA LEU A 75 -3.02 7.07 4.03
C LEU A 75 -1.76 7.33 4.85
N ASP A 76 -1.85 7.25 6.17
CA ASP A 76 -0.70 7.41 7.06
C ASP A 76 0.33 6.30 6.91
N LYS A 77 -0.02 5.14 6.32
CA LYS A 77 0.89 4.00 6.12
C LYS A 77 1.35 3.80 4.69
N VAL A 78 0.73 4.44 3.70
CA VAL A 78 1.08 4.27 2.27
C VAL A 78 2.50 4.73 1.92
N TYR A 79 3.13 5.56 2.76
CA TYR A 79 4.53 5.92 2.59
C TYR A 79 5.49 4.74 2.78
N LEU A 80 5.11 3.70 3.53
CA LEU A 80 5.95 2.54 3.83
C LEU A 80 6.31 1.74 2.56
N PRO A 81 5.34 1.23 1.77
CA PRO A 81 5.68 0.54 0.52
C PRO A 81 6.41 1.47 -0.46
N LEU A 82 6.08 2.76 -0.47
CA LEU A 82 6.77 3.73 -1.33
C LEU A 82 8.24 3.92 -0.92
N SER A 83 8.54 4.02 0.37
CA SER A 83 9.91 4.12 0.90
C SER A 83 10.73 2.88 0.54
N ASN A 84 10.14 1.69 0.67
CA ASN A 84 10.80 0.44 0.28
C ASN A 84 11.04 0.37 -1.23
N LEU A 85 10.09 0.79 -2.06
CA LEU A 85 10.30 0.90 -3.52
C LEU A 85 11.46 1.83 -3.86
N LYS A 86 11.61 2.95 -3.16
CA LYS A 86 12.71 3.90 -3.39
C LYS A 86 14.08 3.24 -3.21
N ARG A 87 14.20 2.33 -2.24
CA ARG A 87 15.44 1.59 -1.95
C ARG A 87 15.77 0.53 -3.01
N LEU A 88 14.76 0.08 -3.76
CA LEU A 88 14.87 -0.96 -4.78
C LEU A 88 15.04 -0.40 -6.20
N ILE A 89 15.20 0.92 -6.36
CA ILE A 89 15.45 1.54 -7.67
C ILE A 89 16.85 1.15 -8.14
N VAL A 90 16.92 0.33 -9.20
CA VAL A 90 18.18 -0.06 -9.84
C VAL A 90 18.27 0.50 -11.26
N THR A 91 17.14 0.56 -11.97
CA THR A 91 17.07 1.02 -13.36
C THR A 91 16.35 2.36 -13.50
N TYR A 92 16.54 3.02 -14.65
CA TYR A 92 15.76 4.20 -15.01
C TYR A 92 14.25 3.91 -15.05
N GLN A 93 13.86 2.71 -15.47
CA GLN A 93 12.46 2.32 -15.52
C GLN A 93 11.86 2.22 -14.10
N ASP A 94 12.62 1.71 -13.14
CA ASP A 94 12.20 1.64 -11.73
C ASP A 94 12.01 3.05 -11.16
N ALA A 95 12.96 3.95 -11.43
CA ALA A 95 12.87 5.35 -11.02
C ALA A 95 11.63 6.03 -11.61
N ARG A 96 11.37 5.83 -12.91
CA ARG A 96 10.18 6.37 -13.57
C ARG A 96 8.88 5.84 -12.96
N ASN A 97 8.83 4.54 -12.67
CA ASN A 97 7.66 3.91 -12.04
C ASN A 97 7.44 4.45 -10.62
N TYR A 98 8.51 4.55 -9.82
CA TYR A 98 8.49 5.12 -8.48
C TYR A 98 7.95 6.56 -8.48
N PHE A 99 8.50 7.45 -9.31
CA PHE A 99 8.05 8.85 -9.35
C PHE A 99 6.61 8.99 -9.83
N LYS A 100 6.14 8.12 -10.71
CA LYS A 100 4.72 8.08 -11.09
C LYS A 100 3.83 7.77 -9.90
N MET A 101 4.20 6.79 -9.07
CA MET A 101 3.44 6.40 -7.88
C MET A 101 3.49 7.48 -6.79
N GLU A 102 4.68 8.04 -6.52
CA GLU A 102 4.84 9.16 -5.59
C GLU A 102 4.00 10.37 -6.01
N HIS A 103 3.99 10.70 -7.31
CA HIS A 103 3.18 11.78 -7.84
C HIS A 103 1.68 11.52 -7.64
N SER A 104 1.19 10.32 -7.97
CA SER A 104 -0.21 9.94 -7.73
C SER A 104 -0.59 10.11 -6.27
N LEU A 105 0.24 9.61 -5.35
CA LEU A 105 0.01 9.76 -3.92
C LEU A 105 -0.07 11.24 -3.51
N ARG A 106 0.87 12.08 -3.96
CA ARG A 106 0.92 13.50 -3.61
C ARG A 106 -0.31 14.26 -4.10
N VAL A 107 -0.73 14.00 -5.33
CA VAL A 107 -1.93 14.63 -5.91
C VAL A 107 -3.16 14.20 -5.12
N LEU A 108 -3.30 12.90 -4.88
CA LEU A 108 -4.46 12.34 -4.19
C LEU A 108 -4.51 12.74 -2.72
N SER A 109 -3.37 12.75 -2.01
CA SER A 109 -3.32 13.16 -0.60
C SER A 109 -3.81 14.58 -0.41
N TYR A 110 -3.51 15.49 -1.34
CA TYR A 110 -4.01 16.86 -1.28
C TYR A 110 -5.53 16.92 -1.33
N TYR A 111 -6.14 16.18 -2.26
CA TYR A 111 -7.60 16.05 -2.33
C TYR A 111 -8.17 15.44 -1.05
N PHE A 112 -7.57 14.36 -0.55
CA PHE A 112 -8.06 13.69 0.64
C PHE A 112 -7.95 14.54 1.89
N THR A 113 -6.81 15.17 2.15
CA THR A 113 -6.65 16.12 3.27
C THR A 113 -7.66 17.26 3.20
N SER A 114 -7.90 17.83 2.02
CA SER A 114 -8.93 18.87 1.86
C SER A 114 -10.36 18.37 2.10
N SER A 115 -10.63 17.10 1.78
CA SER A 115 -11.94 16.46 2.04
C SER A 115 -12.12 16.02 3.49
N PHE A 116 -11.05 15.92 4.27
CA PHE A 116 -11.08 15.53 5.68
C PHE A 116 -11.35 16.72 6.63
N GLU A 117 -11.31 17.95 6.13
CA GLU A 117 -11.54 19.19 6.90
C GLU A 117 -13.01 19.68 6.87
N GLN A 118 -13.94 18.90 6.31
CA GLN A 118 -15.38 19.22 6.22
C GLN A 118 -16.22 18.32 7.14
#